data_AF-A0AAV2C0Q8-F1
#
_entry.id   AF-A0AAV2C0Q8-F1
#
_cell.length_a   1.000
_cell.length_b   1.000
_cell.length_c   1.000
_cell.angle_alpha   90.00
_cell.angle_beta   90.00
_cell.angle_gamma   90.00
#
_symmetry.space_group_name_H-M   'P 1'
#
loop_
_entity.id
_entity.type
_entity.pdbx_description
1 polymer ?
#
loop_
_entity_poly.entity_id
_entity_poly.type
_entity_poly.pdbx_seq_one_letter_code
_entity_poly.pdbx_strand_id
1 'polypeptide(L)'
;MRVRYSLYIGDEKDIIHTISLRVPENYTASEIMELAEVEDPKYKFEWKTTSGKMYVYEIANVTNDPESGKFWLLYVGAANNSEPLTHFTNGPDKVIMSDEEHLVLWYKTATI
;
A
#
# COMPACT_ATOMS: atom_id res chain seq x y z
N MET A 1 2.86 -6.22 -16.58
CA MET A 1 1.92 -6.85 -15.64
C MET A 1 0.77 -5.94 -15.26
N ARG A 2 -0.37 -6.52 -14.90
CA ARG A 2 -1.56 -5.87 -14.36
C ARG A 2 -1.55 -6.04 -12.84
N VAL A 3 -1.69 -4.93 -12.14
CA VAL A 3 -1.72 -4.90 -10.68
C VAL A 3 -2.92 -4.11 -10.22
N ARG A 4 -3.52 -4.54 -9.12
CA ARG A 4 -4.50 -3.73 -8.38
C ARG A 4 -3.80 -3.04 -7.23
N TYR A 5 -4.14 -1.79 -6.99
CA TYR A 5 -3.71 -1.07 -5.80
C TYR A 5 -4.92 -0.50 -5.07
N SER A 6 -5.10 -0.88 -3.82
CA SER A 6 -6.15 -0.35 -2.95
C SER A 6 -5.62 0.38 -1.72
N LEU A 7 -6.32 1.45 -1.34
CA LEU A 7 -6.24 2.07 -0.03
C LEU A 7 -7.45 1.63 0.78
N TYR A 8 -7.21 1.00 1.93
CA TYR A 8 -8.24 0.69 2.92
C TYR A 8 -8.06 1.62 4.12
N ILE A 9 -9.14 2.23 4.59
CA ILE A 9 -9.12 3.12 5.77
C ILE A 9 -10.12 2.59 6.78
N GLY A 10 -9.66 2.42 8.02
CA GLY A 10 -10.47 1.94 9.15
C GLY A 10 -10.31 0.44 9.40
N ASP A 11 -10.53 0.02 10.65
CA ASP A 11 -10.29 -1.36 11.08
C ASP A 11 -11.22 -2.37 10.39
N GLU A 12 -12.40 -1.94 9.95
CA GLU A 12 -13.40 -2.75 9.22
C GLU A 12 -13.38 -2.51 7.70
N LYS A 13 -12.37 -1.80 7.16
CA LYS A 13 -12.29 -1.36 5.75
C LYS A 13 -13.44 -0.43 5.35
N ASP A 14 -13.68 0.59 6.19
CA ASP A 14 -14.79 1.54 6.04
C ASP A 14 -14.75 2.29 4.71
N ILE A 15 -13.54 2.61 4.22
CA ILE A 15 -13.33 3.28 2.94
C ILE A 15 -12.35 2.48 2.09
N ILE A 16 -12.71 2.27 0.83
CA ILE A 16 -11.90 1.57 -0.16
C ILE A 16 -11.75 2.43 -1.42
N HIS A 17 -10.51 2.77 -1.76
CA HIS A 17 -10.16 3.31 -3.08
C HIS A 17 -9.33 2.30 -3.82
N THR A 18 -9.68 1.98 -5.08
CA THR A 18 -8.95 0.99 -5.88
C THR A 18 -8.66 1.53 -7.27
N ILE A 19 -7.41 1.38 -7.71
CA ILE A 19 -6.96 1.68 -9.06
C ILE A 19 -6.34 0.41 -9.66
N SER A 20 -6.53 0.21 -10.97
CA SER A 20 -5.91 -0.89 -11.71
C SER A 20 -4.85 -0.30 -12.64
N LEU A 21 -3.62 -0.74 -12.50
CA LEU A 21 -2.47 -0.18 -13.22
C LEU A 21 -1.86 -1.24 -14.14
N ARG A 22 -1.30 -0.78 -15.27
CA ARG A 22 -0.43 -1.58 -16.11
C ARG A 22 1.00 -1.08 -15.92
N VAL A 23 1.86 -1.96 -15.42
CA VAL A 23 3.25 -1.63 -15.08
C VAL A 23 4.22 -2.62 -15.75
N PRO A 24 5.50 -2.26 -15.92
CA PRO A 24 6.55 -3.21 -16.30
C PRO A 24 6.71 -4.35 -15.28
N GLU A 25 7.36 -5.44 -15.67
CA GLU A 25 7.69 -6.53 -14.75
C GLU A 25 8.76 -6.09 -13.73
N ASN A 26 8.77 -6.75 -12.58
CA ASN A 26 9.71 -6.52 -11.48
C ASN A 26 9.63 -5.14 -10.82
N TYR A 27 8.53 -4.39 -11.02
CA TYR A 27 8.27 -3.18 -10.26
C TYR A 27 8.06 -3.50 -8.79
N THR A 28 8.62 -2.66 -7.95
CA THR A 28 8.40 -2.66 -6.51
C THR A 28 7.04 -2.05 -6.17
N ALA A 29 6.53 -2.35 -4.97
CA ALA A 29 5.32 -1.74 -4.46
C ALA A 29 5.45 -0.20 -4.40
N SER A 30 6.63 0.35 -4.10
CA SER A 30 6.83 1.81 -4.12
C SER A 30 6.71 2.41 -5.51
N GLU A 31 7.24 1.75 -6.55
CA GLU A 31 7.10 2.21 -7.93
C GLU A 31 5.63 2.17 -8.40
N ILE A 32 4.85 1.19 -7.93
CA ILE A 32 3.40 1.16 -8.16
C ILE A 32 2.72 2.34 -7.48
N MET A 33 3.10 2.67 -6.24
CA MET A 33 2.55 3.80 -5.50
C MET A 33 2.85 5.13 -6.19
N GLU A 34 4.09 5.34 -6.66
CA GLU A 34 4.50 6.53 -7.42
C GLU A 34 3.67 6.68 -8.70
N LEU A 35 3.46 5.59 -9.45
CA LEU A 35 2.60 5.64 -10.63
C LEU A 35 1.14 5.96 -10.27
N ALA A 36 0.62 5.38 -9.20
CA ALA A 36 -0.75 5.62 -8.74
C ALA A 36 -0.98 7.10 -8.37
N GLU A 37 0.00 7.74 -7.72
CA GLU A 37 -0.05 9.17 -7.38
C GLU A 37 -0.15 10.05 -8.64
N VAL A 38 0.59 9.70 -9.70
CA VAL A 38 0.55 10.43 -10.99
C VAL A 38 -0.82 10.29 -11.66
N GLU A 39 -1.43 9.11 -11.59
CA GLU A 39 -2.72 8.80 -12.22
C GLU A 39 -3.93 9.36 -11.44
N ASP A 40 -3.89 9.32 -10.10
CA ASP A 40 -4.93 9.87 -9.22
C ASP A 40 -4.29 10.49 -7.96
N PRO A 41 -4.41 11.82 -7.75
CA PRO A 41 -3.85 12.52 -6.60
C PRO A 41 -4.32 12.00 -5.24
N LYS A 42 -5.40 11.21 -5.15
CA LYS A 42 -5.79 10.53 -3.91
C LYS A 42 -4.75 9.53 -3.42
N TYR A 43 -3.91 9.02 -4.30
CA TYR A 43 -2.83 8.11 -3.96
C TYR A 43 -1.54 8.84 -3.58
N LYS A 44 -1.54 10.18 -3.56
CA LYS A 44 -0.43 10.95 -3.03
C LYS A 44 -0.05 10.46 -1.64
N PHE A 45 1.24 10.23 -1.44
CA PHE A 45 1.78 9.71 -0.20
C PHE A 45 3.07 10.42 0.18
N GLU A 46 3.34 10.46 1.47
CA GLU A 46 4.59 10.99 2.02
C GLU A 46 5.33 9.86 2.74
N TRP A 47 6.65 9.86 2.60
CA TRP A 47 7.51 8.81 3.12
C TRP A 47 8.85 9.36 3.60
N LYS A 48 9.54 8.58 4.41
CA LYS A 48 10.90 8.86 4.87
C LYS A 48 11.73 7.58 4.94
N THR A 49 13.04 7.70 4.94
CA THR A 49 13.91 6.56 5.20
C THR A 49 13.98 6.28 6.71
N THR A 50 13.69 5.04 7.12
CA THR A 50 13.87 4.57 8.50
C THR A 50 14.60 3.22 8.47
N SER A 51 15.74 3.13 9.16
CA SER A 51 16.57 1.90 9.19
C SER A 51 16.90 1.33 7.81
N GLY A 52 17.14 2.20 6.82
CA GLY A 52 17.45 1.81 5.43
C GLY A 52 16.26 1.31 4.60
N LYS A 53 15.04 1.42 5.11
CA LYS A 53 13.79 1.06 4.40
C LYS A 53 12.91 2.28 4.21
N MET A 54 12.08 2.26 3.17
CA MET A 54 11.04 3.27 2.97
C MET A 54 9.93 3.09 4.00
N TYR A 55 9.64 4.15 4.75
CA TYR A 55 8.55 4.20 5.73
C TYR A 55 7.53 5.23 5.25
N VAL A 56 6.39 4.74 4.79
CA VAL A 56 5.24 5.56 4.38
C VAL A 56 4.50 5.98 5.63
N TYR A 57 4.30 7.29 5.80
CA TYR A 57 3.66 7.84 6.99
C TYR A 57 2.39 8.64 6.71
N GLU A 58 2.07 8.87 5.45
CA GLU A 58 0.84 9.55 5.04
C GLU A 58 0.44 9.09 3.65
N ILE A 59 -0.86 8.86 3.44
CA ILE A 59 -1.47 8.64 2.11
C ILE A 59 -2.83 9.32 2.11
N ALA A 60 -3.23 9.95 1.01
CA ALA A 60 -4.52 10.61 0.88
C ALA A 60 -4.80 11.69 1.95
N ASN A 61 -3.75 12.37 2.43
CA ASN A 61 -3.79 13.29 3.58
C ASN A 61 -4.20 12.65 4.92
N VAL A 62 -4.09 11.33 5.05
CA VAL A 62 -4.27 10.60 6.32
C VAL A 62 -2.90 10.24 6.84
N THR A 63 -2.44 10.96 7.86
CA THR A 63 -1.15 10.71 8.52
C THR A 63 -1.27 9.58 9.53
N ASN A 64 -0.20 8.79 9.72
CA ASN A 64 -0.09 7.84 10.82
C ASN A 64 -0.33 8.53 12.16
N ASP A 65 -1.05 7.85 13.06
CA ASP A 65 -1.36 8.31 14.41
C ASP A 65 -0.80 7.32 15.44
N PRO A 66 0.44 7.54 15.90
CA PRO A 66 1.05 6.70 16.93
C PRO A 66 0.33 6.74 18.27
N GLU A 67 -0.39 7.82 18.61
CA GLU A 67 -1.11 7.95 19.89
C GLU A 67 -2.30 6.99 19.93
N SER A 68 -2.99 6.84 18.80
CA SER A 68 -4.08 5.86 18.62
C SER A 68 -3.59 4.50 18.11
N GLY A 69 -2.30 4.33 17.87
CA GLY A 69 -1.71 3.10 17.32
C GLY A 69 -2.12 2.78 15.88
N LYS A 70 -2.53 3.79 15.09
CA LYS A 70 -2.99 3.62 13.71
C LYS A 70 -1.90 3.94 12.71
N PHE A 71 -1.67 3.01 11.79
CA PHE A 71 -0.60 3.11 10.81
C PHE A 71 -1.07 2.63 9.45
N TRP A 72 -0.47 3.16 8.39
CA TRP A 72 -0.48 2.57 7.06
C TRP A 72 0.37 1.30 7.04
N LEU A 73 -0.28 0.16 6.85
CA LEU A 73 0.33 -1.16 6.81
C LEU A 73 0.30 -1.72 5.39
N LEU A 74 1.39 -2.36 4.97
CA LEU A 74 1.58 -2.89 3.63
C LEU A 74 1.11 -4.35 3.55
N TYR A 75 0.23 -4.64 2.60
CA TYR A 75 -0.22 -5.98 2.30
C TYR A 75 -0.15 -6.29 0.80
N VAL A 76 0.09 -7.55 0.47
CA VAL A 76 -0.01 -8.07 -0.90
C VAL A 76 -0.81 -9.38 -0.90
N GLY A 77 -1.64 -9.59 -1.92
CA GLY A 77 -2.33 -10.85 -2.18
C GLY A 77 -2.72 -10.98 -3.64
N ALA A 78 -3.57 -11.95 -3.97
CA ALA A 78 -4.04 -12.14 -5.34
C ALA A 78 -5.19 -11.16 -5.69
N ALA A 79 -5.20 -10.61 -6.91
CA ALA A 79 -6.22 -9.65 -7.39
C ALA A 79 -7.64 -10.21 -7.48
N ASN A 80 -7.79 -11.53 -7.51
CA ASN A 80 -9.05 -12.26 -7.53
C ASN A 80 -9.59 -12.58 -6.12
N ASN A 81 -8.92 -12.11 -5.06
CA ASN A 81 -9.25 -12.39 -3.65
C ASN A 81 -9.31 -13.90 -3.32
N SER A 82 -8.66 -14.78 -4.10
CA SER A 82 -8.65 -16.21 -3.82
C SER A 82 -7.78 -16.56 -2.62
N GLU A 83 -6.85 -15.68 -2.26
CA GLU A 83 -5.89 -15.86 -1.18
C GLU A 83 -5.95 -14.70 -0.17
N PRO A 84 -5.64 -14.96 1.11
CA PRO A 84 -5.59 -13.91 2.12
C PRO A 84 -4.45 -12.92 1.83
N LEU A 85 -4.67 -11.66 2.21
CA LEU A 85 -3.64 -10.63 2.17
C LEU A 85 -2.50 -10.97 3.13
N THR A 86 -1.28 -10.99 2.63
CA THR A 86 -0.06 -11.17 3.42
C THR A 86 0.48 -9.82 3.86
N HIS A 87 0.71 -9.64 5.17
CA HIS A 87 1.30 -8.43 5.73
C HIS A 87 2.83 -8.43 5.54
N PHE A 88 3.39 -7.30 5.11
CA PHE A 88 4.82 -7.10 4.96
C PHE A 88 5.33 -6.06 5.95
N THR A 89 6.41 -6.40 6.67
CA THR A 89 7.13 -5.49 7.58
C THR A 89 8.31 -4.79 6.91
N ASN A 90 8.59 -5.12 5.65
CA ASN A 90 9.54 -4.40 4.83
C ASN A 90 8.90 -3.13 4.26
N GLY A 91 9.75 -2.17 3.86
CA GLY A 91 9.27 -1.02 3.11
C GLY A 91 8.78 -1.44 1.72
N PRO A 92 7.86 -0.67 1.12
CA PRO A 92 7.35 -0.97 -0.23
C PRO A 92 8.46 -0.95 -1.29
N ASP A 93 9.59 -0.30 -1.02
CA ASP A 93 10.82 -0.29 -1.83
C ASP A 93 11.57 -1.63 -1.89
N LYS A 94 11.12 -2.63 -1.12
CA LYS A 94 11.74 -3.96 -1.04
C LYS A 94 10.78 -5.09 -1.43
N VAL A 95 9.54 -4.77 -1.79
CA VAL A 95 8.54 -5.75 -2.18
C VAL A 95 8.37 -5.70 -3.69
N ILE A 96 8.84 -6.73 -4.39
CA ILE A 96 8.67 -6.87 -5.84
C ILE A 96 7.27 -7.45 -6.10
N MET A 97 6.55 -6.84 -7.03
CA MET A 97 5.18 -7.20 -7.37
C MET A 97 5.17 -8.08 -8.63
N SER A 98 4.17 -8.95 -8.71
CA SER A 98 3.95 -9.90 -9.79
C SER A 98 2.63 -9.63 -10.54
N ASP A 99 2.46 -10.29 -11.68
CA ASP A 99 1.23 -10.17 -12.45
C ASP A 99 0.02 -10.69 -11.70
N GLU A 100 -1.09 -9.96 -11.82
CA GLU A 100 -2.37 -10.25 -11.15
C GLU A 100 -2.31 -10.20 -9.62
N GLU A 101 -1.31 -9.50 -9.04
CA GLU A 101 -1.27 -9.21 -7.62
C GLU A 101 -2.06 -7.94 -7.24
N HIS A 102 -2.42 -7.90 -5.95
CA HIS A 102 -3.15 -6.84 -5.29
C HIS A 102 -2.29 -6.24 -4.19
N LEU A 103 -1.77 -5.05 -4.44
CA LEU A 103 -1.17 -4.19 -3.43
C LEU A 103 -2.28 -3.54 -2.60
N VAL A 104 -2.13 -3.57 -1.28
CA VAL A 104 -3.03 -2.89 -0.36
C VAL A 104 -2.22 -2.11 0.67
N LEU A 105 -2.47 -0.81 0.77
CA LEU A 105 -2.06 -0.02 1.92
C LEU A 105 -3.30 0.15 2.81
N TRP A 106 -3.22 -0.29 4.05
CA TRP A 106 -4.34 -0.30 4.98
C TRP A 106 -4.03 0.55 6.21
N TYR A 107 -4.75 1.66 6.35
CA TYR A 107 -4.73 2.49 7.56
C TYR A 107 -5.62 1.87 8.63
N LYS A 108 -5.01 1.25 9.63
CA LYS A 108 -5.71 0.56 10.72
C LYS A 108 -4.87 0.51 11.99
N THR A 109 -5.47 0.08 13.08
CA THR A 109 -4.77 -0.17 14.34
C THR A 109 -3.75 -1.29 14.13
N ALA A 110 -2.47 -1.01 14.38
CA ALA A 110 -1.43 -2.03 14.30
C ALA A 110 -1.60 -3.02 15.46
N THR A 111 -1.73 -4.29 15.12
CA THR A 111 -1.76 -5.35 16.12
C THR A 111 -0.31 -5.71 16.45
N ILE A 112 0.09 -5.41 17.69
CA ILE A 112 1.43 -5.68 18.22
C ILE A 112 1.51 -7.14 18.69
#